data_AF-A0A7D8YWF5-F1
#
_entry.id   AF-A0A7D8YWF5-F1
#
_cell.length_a   1.000
_cell.length_b   1.000
_cell.length_c   1.000
_cell.angle_alpha   90.00
_cell.angle_beta   90.00
_cell.angle_gamma   90.00
#
_symmetry.space_group_name_H-M   'P 1'
#
loop_
_entity.id
_entity.type
_entity.pdbx_description
1 polymer ?
#
loop_
_entity_poly.entity_id
_entity_poly.type
_entity_poly.pdbx_seq_one_letter_code
_entity_poly.pdbx_strand_id
1 'polypeptide(L)'
;MSTAARKGKGRAPAPEPKVEAAIPFGKQLAHTDKKVRDAAIANLRAFVSRGGDDDSTSSTYTRLEDAEMAKLWKGLFYCFWMSDKPLVQQGLASELSNLLLEITPAVKGSKKDKEAAQLEAAIAFLEGFWTALVREWNGIDRLRIDKYYMLIRRYVNATFRLLARAGWSEAAVSAVNDIMSAESGPMSWQNRAVPSSLATHLADVYLDELDKVLADEDVQPAPLVALLTPHIALLARTTTPAVHKRLQSVLFDRLLAALKEGDDDERPAKRAKTVGAEAASASAVRSALLKALFKEAAQESAVESNRRKIYAVVRENEDDDDDE
;
A
#
# COMPACT_ATOMS: atom_id res chain seq x y z
N MET A 1 8.96 -48.30 66.73
CA MET A 1 8.81 -47.02 66.01
C MET A 1 8.69 -47.33 64.53
N SER A 2 7.48 -47.24 63.98
CA SER A 2 7.17 -47.52 62.57
C SER A 2 7.19 -46.21 61.79
N THR A 3 8.08 -46.08 60.81
CA THR A 3 8.23 -44.87 59.98
C THR A 3 7.47 -45.04 58.67
N ALA A 4 6.44 -44.22 58.49
CA ALA A 4 5.62 -44.17 57.28
C ALA A 4 6.37 -43.48 56.13
N ALA A 5 6.48 -44.15 54.98
CA ALA A 5 6.98 -43.57 53.74
C ALA A 5 5.88 -42.75 53.03
N ARG A 6 6.06 -41.43 52.96
CA ARG A 6 5.20 -40.52 52.18
C ARG A 6 5.61 -40.55 50.70
N LYS A 7 4.70 -41.04 49.85
CA LYS A 7 4.83 -41.06 48.38
C LYS A 7 4.68 -39.64 47.83
N GLY A 8 5.74 -39.07 47.26
CA GLY A 8 5.71 -37.78 46.56
C GLY A 8 4.92 -37.90 45.24
N LYS A 9 3.90 -37.05 45.06
CA LYS A 9 3.20 -36.90 43.77
C LYS A 9 4.14 -36.21 42.78
N GLY A 10 4.52 -36.91 41.71
CA GLY A 10 5.26 -36.35 40.59
C GLY A 10 4.47 -35.23 39.92
N ARG A 11 5.09 -34.06 39.79
CA ARG A 11 4.59 -32.92 39.01
C ARG A 11 4.71 -33.31 37.53
N ALA A 12 3.59 -33.26 36.80
CA ALA A 12 3.59 -33.48 35.35
C ALA A 12 4.55 -32.48 34.66
N PRO A 13 5.28 -32.90 33.61
CA PRO A 13 6.10 -31.98 32.84
C PRO A 13 5.19 -30.90 32.23
N ALA A 14 5.66 -29.65 32.26
CA ALA A 14 4.97 -28.55 31.60
C ALA A 14 4.83 -28.89 30.11
N PRO A 15 3.69 -28.55 29.46
CA PRO A 15 3.52 -28.80 28.05
C PRO A 15 4.61 -28.04 27.28
N GLU A 16 5.39 -28.78 26.49
CA GLU A 16 6.36 -28.19 25.57
C GLU A 16 5.64 -27.19 24.66
N PRO A 17 6.27 -26.05 24.32
CA PRO A 17 5.67 -25.09 23.41
C PRO A 17 5.38 -25.80 22.09
N LYS A 18 4.09 -25.88 21.72
CA LYS A 18 3.68 -26.36 20.40
C LYS A 18 4.46 -25.55 19.37
N VAL A 19 5.29 -26.23 18.58
CA VAL A 19 5.95 -25.64 17.42
C VAL A 19 4.82 -25.21 16.47
N GLU A 20 4.46 -23.93 16.51
CA GLU A 20 3.53 -23.32 15.58
C GLU A 20 3.99 -23.65 14.16
N ALA A 21 3.05 -24.11 13.33
CA ALA A 21 3.32 -24.53 11.96
C ALA A 21 3.90 -23.33 11.19
N ALA A 22 5.22 -23.26 11.11
CA ALA A 22 5.89 -22.22 10.35
C ALA A 22 5.44 -22.31 8.90
N ILE A 23 5.05 -21.17 8.30
CA ILE A 23 4.88 -21.05 6.86
C ILE A 23 6.11 -21.70 6.19
N PRO A 24 5.94 -22.78 5.40
CA PRO A 24 7.05 -23.64 4.98
C PRO A 24 8.01 -22.96 3.99
N PHE A 25 7.73 -21.71 3.59
CA PHE A 25 8.41 -21.00 2.52
C PHE A 25 9.58 -20.12 2.98
N GLY A 26 9.63 -19.69 4.25
CA GLY A 26 10.57 -18.63 4.68
C GLY A 26 12.05 -18.91 4.35
N LYS A 27 12.52 -20.14 4.59
CA LYS A 27 13.89 -20.57 4.27
C LYS A 27 14.13 -20.74 2.76
N GLN A 28 13.11 -21.17 2.01
CA GLN A 28 13.21 -21.41 0.57
C GLN A 28 13.23 -20.09 -0.22
N LEU A 29 12.46 -19.09 0.23
CA LEU A 29 12.40 -17.75 -0.37
C LEU A 29 13.74 -17.01 -0.26
N ALA A 30 14.51 -17.23 0.80
CA ALA A 30 15.84 -16.63 0.99
C ALA A 30 16.99 -17.53 0.51
N HIS A 31 16.72 -18.62 -0.21
CA HIS A 31 17.74 -19.54 -0.67
C HIS A 31 18.62 -18.92 -1.78
N THR A 32 19.89 -19.31 -1.88
CA THR A 32 20.84 -18.76 -2.86
C THR A 32 20.54 -19.19 -4.30
N ASP A 33 20.08 -20.43 -4.49
CA ASP A 33 19.64 -20.95 -5.79
C ASP A 33 18.32 -20.31 -6.25
N LYS A 34 18.33 -19.71 -7.44
CA LYS A 34 17.15 -19.12 -8.08
C LYS A 34 16.02 -20.13 -8.27
N LYS A 35 16.31 -21.37 -8.66
CA LYS A 35 15.28 -22.38 -8.93
C LYS A 35 14.46 -22.69 -7.68
N VAL A 36 15.13 -22.73 -6.52
CA VAL A 36 14.48 -22.94 -5.22
C VAL A 36 13.57 -21.77 -4.88
N ARG A 37 14.02 -20.53 -5.13
CA ARG A 37 13.21 -19.32 -4.90
C ARG A 37 12.00 -19.25 -5.84
N ASP A 38 12.19 -19.51 -7.13
CA ASP A 38 11.11 -19.51 -8.12
C ASP A 38 10.03 -20.53 -7.74
N ALA A 39 10.43 -21.75 -7.33
CA ALA A 39 9.51 -22.77 -6.86
C ALA A 39 8.78 -22.33 -5.57
N ALA A 40 9.47 -21.65 -4.65
CA ALA A 40 8.87 -21.12 -3.43
C ALA A 40 7.83 -20.03 -3.72
N ILE A 41 8.08 -19.14 -4.68
CA ILE A 41 7.11 -18.13 -5.12
C ILE A 41 5.91 -18.78 -5.80
N ALA A 42 6.13 -19.75 -6.68
CA ALA A 42 5.03 -20.50 -7.32
C ALA A 42 4.16 -21.24 -6.29
N ASN A 43 4.79 -21.85 -5.28
CA ASN A 43 4.07 -22.50 -4.18
C ASN A 43 3.31 -21.50 -3.30
N LEU A 44 3.91 -20.34 -3.01
CA LEU A 44 3.23 -19.26 -2.29
C LEU A 44 2.01 -18.77 -3.05
N ARG A 45 2.15 -18.51 -4.36
CA ARG A 45 1.04 -18.12 -5.22
C ARG A 45 -0.09 -19.16 -5.17
N ALA A 46 0.24 -20.43 -5.38
CA ALA A 46 -0.73 -21.52 -5.30
C ALA A 46 -1.38 -21.64 -3.91
N PHE A 47 -0.63 -21.38 -2.84
CA PHE A 47 -1.15 -21.39 -1.47
C PHE A 47 -2.18 -20.28 -1.26
N VAL A 48 -1.86 -19.05 -1.65
CA VAL A 48 -2.74 -17.89 -1.42
C VAL A 48 -3.89 -17.80 -2.42
N SER A 49 -3.76 -18.34 -3.64
CA SER A 49 -4.73 -18.12 -4.73
C SER A 49 -5.77 -19.22 -4.94
N ARG A 50 -5.68 -20.35 -4.22
CA ARG A 50 -6.56 -21.52 -4.45
C ARG A 50 -7.83 -21.53 -3.59
N GLY A 51 -8.23 -20.41 -2.99
CA GLY A 51 -9.45 -20.37 -2.18
C GLY A 51 -10.70 -20.24 -3.05
N GLY A 52 -11.59 -21.24 -2.99
CA GLY A 52 -12.99 -20.92 -2.79
C GLY A 52 -13.97 -20.92 -3.97
N ASP A 53 -13.70 -21.56 -5.11
CA ASP A 53 -14.74 -21.78 -6.15
C ASP A 53 -15.00 -23.26 -6.53
N ASP A 54 -14.16 -24.20 -6.08
CA ASP A 54 -14.38 -25.63 -6.34
C ASP A 54 -14.48 -26.42 -5.04
N ASP A 55 -15.65 -27.04 -4.81
CA ASP A 55 -15.95 -27.94 -3.69
C ASP A 55 -15.03 -29.19 -3.70
N SER A 56 -14.28 -29.40 -4.79
CA SER A 56 -13.28 -30.47 -4.94
C SER A 56 -11.83 -30.07 -4.62
N THR A 57 -11.47 -28.78 -4.55
CA THR A 57 -10.08 -28.36 -4.28
C THR A 57 -10.00 -27.15 -3.33
N SER A 58 -10.24 -27.42 -2.05
CA SER A 58 -10.11 -26.46 -0.96
C SER A 58 -8.65 -26.02 -0.76
N SER A 59 -8.29 -24.77 -1.09
CA SER A 59 -7.15 -24.13 -0.42
C SER A 59 -7.45 -24.02 1.07
N THR A 60 -6.43 -24.19 1.89
CA THR A 60 -6.49 -24.02 3.34
C THR A 60 -6.06 -22.62 3.78
N TYR A 61 -5.81 -21.69 2.85
CA TYR A 61 -5.32 -20.36 3.22
C TYR A 61 -6.35 -19.57 4.02
N THR A 62 -6.01 -19.22 5.24
CA THR A 62 -6.72 -18.21 6.04
C THR A 62 -5.86 -16.95 6.13
N ARG A 63 -6.45 -15.81 6.50
CA ARG A 63 -5.68 -14.60 6.83
C ARG A 63 -4.58 -14.98 7.83
N LEU A 64 -3.33 -14.74 7.46
CA LEU A 64 -2.19 -14.99 8.32
C LEU A 64 -2.21 -14.06 9.52
N GLU A 65 -1.72 -14.54 10.65
CA GLU A 65 -1.47 -13.67 11.80
C GLU A 65 -0.28 -12.74 11.53
N ASP A 66 -0.22 -11.59 12.21
CA ASP A 66 0.77 -10.55 11.93
C ASP A 66 2.22 -11.06 12.08
N ALA A 67 2.47 -11.96 13.03
CA ALA A 67 3.78 -12.59 13.23
C ALA A 67 4.18 -13.50 12.06
N GLU A 68 3.22 -14.22 11.47
CA GLU A 68 3.44 -15.08 10.31
C GLU A 68 3.61 -14.24 9.04
N MET A 69 2.80 -13.19 8.88
CA MET A 69 2.91 -12.20 7.82
C MET A 69 4.30 -11.54 7.83
N ALA A 70 4.81 -11.17 9.01
CA ALA A 70 6.16 -10.60 9.16
C ALA A 70 7.28 -11.60 8.75
N LYS A 71 7.12 -12.89 9.08
CA LYS A 71 8.07 -13.95 8.65
C LYS A 71 8.03 -14.14 7.14
N LEU A 72 6.84 -14.18 6.54
CA LEU A 72 6.64 -14.29 5.09
C LEU A 72 7.32 -13.13 4.37
N TRP A 73 7.02 -11.90 4.80
CA TRP A 73 7.57 -10.71 4.17
C TRP A 73 9.06 -10.54 4.34
N LYS A 74 9.64 -11.02 5.45
CA LYS A 74 11.09 -11.15 5.57
C LYS A 74 11.64 -12.08 4.49
N GLY A 75 11.02 -13.24 4.26
CA GLY A 75 11.41 -14.15 3.18
C GLY A 75 11.31 -13.51 1.80
N LEU A 76 10.20 -12.82 1.50
CA LEU A 76 9.97 -12.14 0.21
C LEU A 76 10.97 -11.01 -0.03
N PHE A 77 11.27 -10.21 1.00
CA PHE A 77 12.24 -9.13 0.90
C PHE A 77 13.62 -9.66 0.48
N TYR A 78 14.10 -10.73 1.13
CA TYR A 78 15.39 -11.33 0.78
C TYR A 78 15.35 -12.15 -0.52
N CYS A 79 14.18 -12.69 -0.92
CA CYS A 79 13.99 -13.26 -2.25
C CYS A 79 14.26 -12.21 -3.35
N PHE A 80 13.69 -11.02 -3.18
CA PHE A 80 13.89 -9.90 -4.11
C PHE A 80 15.32 -9.32 -3.99
N TRP A 81 15.90 -9.30 -2.79
CA TRP A 81 17.30 -8.91 -2.56
C TRP A 81 18.29 -9.72 -3.41
N MET A 82 18.06 -11.03 -3.53
CA MET A 82 18.91 -11.97 -4.29
C MET A 82 18.66 -11.96 -5.82
N SER A 83 17.80 -11.06 -6.31
CA SER A 83 17.50 -10.91 -7.74
C SER A 83 18.37 -9.83 -8.39
N ASP A 84 19.36 -10.24 -9.18
CA ASP A 84 20.38 -9.33 -9.74
C ASP A 84 20.20 -9.02 -11.23
N LYS A 85 19.51 -9.89 -11.98
CA LYS A 85 19.31 -9.68 -13.43
C LYS A 85 18.11 -8.74 -13.68
N PRO A 86 18.23 -7.68 -14.50
CA PRO A 86 17.16 -6.69 -14.70
C PRO A 86 15.80 -7.28 -15.10
N LEU A 87 15.76 -8.18 -16.09
CA LEU A 87 14.50 -8.81 -16.51
C LEU A 87 13.89 -9.71 -15.42
N VAL A 88 14.74 -10.35 -14.60
CA VAL A 88 14.29 -11.15 -13.45
C VAL A 88 13.70 -10.25 -12.37
N GLN A 89 14.32 -9.11 -12.08
CA GLN A 89 13.80 -8.12 -11.14
C GLN A 89 12.42 -7.62 -11.57
N GLN A 90 12.27 -7.26 -12.85
CA GLN A 90 10.99 -6.77 -13.39
C GLN A 90 9.89 -7.84 -13.32
N GLY A 91 10.21 -9.08 -13.73
CA GLY A 91 9.28 -10.21 -13.65
C GLY A 91 8.85 -10.49 -12.21
N LEU A 92 9.81 -10.61 -11.30
CA LEU A 92 9.54 -10.90 -9.90
C LEU A 92 8.77 -9.77 -9.21
N ALA A 93 9.08 -8.50 -9.48
CA ALA A 93 8.34 -7.38 -8.90
C ALA A 93 6.86 -7.39 -9.33
N SER A 94 6.59 -7.68 -10.60
CA SER A 94 5.23 -7.84 -11.11
C SER A 94 4.53 -9.03 -10.47
N GLU A 95 5.19 -10.18 -10.37
CA GLU A 95 4.65 -11.40 -9.75
C GLU A 95 4.29 -11.15 -8.27
N LEU A 96 5.20 -10.58 -7.49
CA LEU A 96 4.97 -10.26 -6.08
C LEU A 96 3.78 -9.30 -5.91
N SER A 97 3.77 -8.19 -6.65
CA SER A 97 2.68 -7.20 -6.55
C SER A 97 1.32 -7.78 -6.96
N ASN A 98 1.28 -8.69 -7.94
CA ASN A 98 0.04 -9.31 -8.40
C ASN A 98 -0.53 -10.30 -7.39
N LEU A 99 0.25 -10.82 -6.44
CA LEU A 99 -0.29 -11.65 -5.36
C LEU A 99 -1.42 -10.93 -4.60
N LEU A 100 -1.35 -9.60 -4.44
CA LEU A 100 -2.43 -8.79 -3.84
C LEU A 100 -3.79 -9.02 -4.51
N LEU A 101 -3.79 -9.26 -5.81
CA LEU A 101 -4.97 -9.41 -6.64
C LEU A 101 -5.43 -10.86 -6.79
N GLU A 102 -4.63 -11.79 -6.28
CA GLU A 102 -4.82 -13.24 -6.43
C GLU A 102 -5.09 -13.93 -5.10
N ILE A 103 -4.85 -13.28 -3.96
CA ILE A 103 -5.20 -13.83 -2.64
C ILE A 103 -6.69 -14.18 -2.61
N THR A 104 -7.00 -15.40 -2.21
CA THR A 104 -8.38 -15.87 -2.01
C THR A 104 -8.43 -16.75 -0.76
N PRO A 105 -8.89 -16.21 0.38
CA PRO A 105 -9.01 -16.96 1.62
C PRO A 105 -10.11 -18.01 1.59
N ALA A 106 -9.90 -19.11 2.32
CA ALA A 106 -10.81 -20.21 2.52
C ALA A 106 -11.89 -19.83 3.56
N VAL A 107 -12.89 -19.07 3.13
CA VAL A 107 -14.01 -18.64 3.97
C VAL A 107 -15.32 -19.20 3.42
N LYS A 108 -16.16 -19.73 4.33
CA LYS A 108 -17.54 -20.13 4.02
C LYS A 108 -18.43 -18.91 4.15
N GLY A 109 -19.38 -18.74 3.23
CA GLY A 109 -20.32 -17.64 3.29
C GLY A 109 -20.88 -17.30 1.93
N SER A 110 -21.64 -16.20 1.88
CA SER A 110 -22.13 -15.63 0.64
C SER A 110 -20.96 -15.10 -0.22
N LYS A 111 -21.23 -14.81 -1.49
CA LYS A 111 -20.26 -14.16 -2.39
C LYS A 111 -19.68 -12.88 -1.77
N LYS A 112 -20.53 -12.08 -1.12
CA LYS A 112 -20.14 -10.83 -0.45
C LYS A 112 -19.17 -11.07 0.72
N ASP A 113 -19.37 -12.14 1.48
CA ASP A 113 -18.48 -12.50 2.59
C ASP A 113 -17.10 -12.93 2.07
N LYS A 114 -17.08 -13.67 0.95
CA LYS A 114 -15.83 -14.07 0.28
C LYS A 114 -15.06 -12.86 -0.27
N GLU A 115 -15.75 -11.92 -0.91
CA GLU A 115 -15.15 -10.67 -1.43
C GLU A 115 -14.58 -9.81 -0.29
N ALA A 116 -15.31 -9.68 0.82
CA ALA A 116 -14.83 -8.96 2.01
C ALA A 116 -13.59 -9.62 2.62
N ALA A 117 -13.60 -10.94 2.79
CA ALA A 117 -12.46 -11.69 3.31
C ALA A 117 -11.23 -11.60 2.39
N GLN A 118 -11.45 -11.65 1.07
CA GLN A 118 -10.41 -11.46 0.08
C GLN A 118 -9.76 -10.07 0.21
N LEU A 119 -10.58 -9.03 0.29
CA LEU A 119 -10.11 -7.66 0.47
C LEU A 119 -9.32 -7.50 1.78
N GLU A 120 -9.84 -8.02 2.89
CA GLU A 120 -9.17 -7.97 4.20
C GLU A 120 -7.80 -8.67 4.16
N ALA A 121 -7.72 -9.86 3.58
CA ALA A 121 -6.47 -10.59 3.47
C ALA A 121 -5.46 -9.91 2.52
N ALA A 122 -5.93 -9.30 1.43
CA ALA A 122 -5.08 -8.52 0.53
C ALA A 122 -4.54 -7.25 1.20
N ILE A 123 -5.37 -6.54 1.97
CA ILE A 123 -4.96 -5.36 2.75
C ILE A 123 -3.94 -5.75 3.82
N ALA A 124 -4.15 -6.85 4.55
CA ALA A 124 -3.17 -7.34 5.52
C ALA A 124 -1.84 -7.73 4.87
N PHE A 125 -1.88 -8.30 3.66
CA PHE A 125 -0.67 -8.58 2.89
C PHE A 125 0.05 -7.30 2.45
N LEU A 126 -0.69 -6.26 2.05
CA LEU A 126 -0.14 -4.94 1.74
C LEU A 126 0.47 -4.24 2.96
N GLU A 127 -0.15 -4.34 4.13
CA GLU A 127 0.40 -3.82 5.38
C GLU A 127 1.73 -4.51 5.73
N GLY A 128 1.79 -5.83 5.56
CA GLY A 128 3.02 -6.60 5.72
C GLY A 128 4.14 -6.15 4.77
N PHE A 129 3.81 -5.82 3.51
CA PHE A 129 4.76 -5.27 2.54
C PHE A 129 5.38 -3.98 3.06
N TRP A 130 4.54 -3.00 3.43
CA TRP A 130 5.01 -1.70 3.87
C TRP A 130 5.79 -1.77 5.17
N THR A 131 5.31 -2.57 6.13
CA THR A 131 6.00 -2.80 7.40
C THR A 131 7.39 -3.38 7.19
N ALA A 132 7.52 -4.39 6.33
CA ALA A 132 8.83 -4.98 6.02
C ALA A 132 9.72 -4.00 5.24
N LEU A 133 9.16 -3.26 4.29
CA LEU A 133 9.93 -2.33 3.49
C LEU A 133 10.48 -1.19 4.34
N VAL A 134 9.65 -0.56 5.19
CA VAL A 134 10.06 0.50 6.11
C VAL A 134 11.16 0.01 7.06
N ARG A 135 11.00 -1.19 7.63
CA ARG A 135 11.98 -1.78 8.54
C ARG A 135 13.36 -1.98 7.89
N GLU A 136 13.40 -2.46 6.65
CA GLU A 136 14.65 -2.84 5.99
C GLU A 136 15.22 -1.70 5.11
N TRP A 137 14.48 -0.61 4.88
CA TRP A 137 14.82 0.42 3.88
C TRP A 137 16.22 1.00 4.06
N ASN A 138 16.59 1.35 5.29
CA ASN A 138 17.92 1.90 5.61
C ASN A 138 19.06 0.90 5.39
N GLY A 139 18.76 -0.39 5.33
CA GLY A 139 19.73 -1.46 5.05
C GLY A 139 19.98 -1.68 3.55
N ILE A 140 19.19 -1.07 2.66
CA ILE A 140 19.34 -1.22 1.21
C ILE A 140 20.50 -0.35 0.73
N ASP A 141 21.51 -0.99 0.13
CA ASP A 141 22.64 -0.27 -0.45
C ASP A 141 22.29 0.36 -1.81
N ARG A 142 23.14 1.31 -2.23
CA ARG A 142 22.96 2.10 -3.45
C ARG A 142 22.83 1.26 -4.72
N LEU A 143 23.43 0.08 -4.81
CA LEU A 143 23.37 -0.77 -6.01
C LEU A 143 22.04 -1.52 -6.12
N ARG A 144 21.26 -1.60 -5.02
CA ARG A 144 19.99 -2.32 -4.96
C ARG A 144 18.77 -1.41 -4.91
N ILE A 145 18.95 -0.13 -4.58
CA ILE A 145 17.81 0.77 -4.32
C ILE A 145 16.84 0.89 -5.51
N ASP A 146 17.35 0.93 -6.74
CA ASP A 146 16.53 1.13 -7.95
C ASP A 146 15.49 0.03 -8.16
N LYS A 147 15.85 -1.24 -7.89
CA LYS A 147 14.88 -2.34 -8.01
C LYS A 147 13.80 -2.26 -6.93
N TYR A 148 14.10 -1.73 -5.75
CA TYR A 148 13.11 -1.53 -4.70
C TYR A 148 12.18 -0.35 -5.00
N TYR A 149 12.68 0.72 -5.63
CA TYR A 149 11.84 1.78 -6.17
C TYR A 149 10.87 1.26 -7.24
N MET A 150 11.34 0.39 -8.13
CA MET A 150 10.47 -0.30 -9.09
C MET A 150 9.45 -1.23 -8.39
N LEU A 151 9.87 -1.96 -7.35
CA LEU A 151 8.96 -2.81 -6.58
C LEU A 151 7.84 -1.98 -5.95
N ILE A 152 8.16 -0.86 -5.30
CA ILE A 152 7.17 0.09 -4.77
C ILE A 152 6.20 0.51 -5.87
N ARG A 153 6.72 0.92 -7.04
CA ARG A 153 5.89 1.34 -8.17
C ARG A 153 4.89 0.26 -8.60
N ARG A 154 5.30 -1.01 -8.62
CA ARG A 154 4.41 -2.16 -8.91
C ARG A 154 3.36 -2.37 -7.83
N TYR A 155 3.73 -2.24 -6.55
CA TYR A 155 2.79 -2.33 -5.43
C TYR A 155 1.76 -1.20 -5.43
N VAL A 156 2.17 0.04 -5.70
CA VAL A 156 1.25 1.18 -5.83
C VAL A 156 0.19 0.90 -6.90
N ASN A 157 0.59 0.46 -8.09
CA ASN A 157 -0.35 0.12 -9.15
C ASN A 157 -1.25 -1.07 -8.79
N ALA A 158 -0.71 -2.12 -8.15
CA ALA A 158 -1.50 -3.25 -7.69
C ALA A 158 -2.53 -2.85 -6.62
N THR A 159 -2.18 -1.93 -5.71
CA THR A 159 -3.10 -1.36 -4.72
C THR A 159 -4.23 -0.59 -5.39
N PHE A 160 -3.95 0.24 -6.41
CA PHE A 160 -5.03 0.91 -7.16
C PHE A 160 -5.93 -0.07 -7.90
N ARG A 161 -5.37 -1.12 -8.52
CA ARG A 161 -6.17 -2.18 -9.13
C ARG A 161 -7.05 -2.91 -8.11
N LEU A 162 -6.54 -3.14 -6.89
CA LEU A 162 -7.30 -3.75 -5.80
C LEU A 162 -8.47 -2.85 -5.39
N LEU A 163 -8.21 -1.55 -5.18
CA LEU A 163 -9.23 -0.57 -4.83
C LEU A 163 -10.29 -0.41 -5.94
N ALA A 164 -9.87 -0.37 -7.21
CA ALA A 164 -10.77 -0.34 -8.35
C ALA A 164 -11.69 -1.57 -8.42
N ARG A 165 -11.15 -2.78 -8.18
CA ARG A 165 -11.96 -4.02 -8.09
C ARG A 165 -12.95 -3.99 -6.93
N ALA A 166 -12.59 -3.33 -5.84
CA ALA A 166 -13.46 -3.09 -4.69
C ALA A 166 -14.42 -1.89 -4.90
N GLY A 167 -14.54 -1.37 -6.12
CA GLY A 167 -15.42 -0.25 -6.46
C GLY A 167 -15.07 1.03 -5.72
N TRP A 168 -13.78 1.22 -5.39
CA TRP A 168 -13.29 2.35 -4.61
C TRP A 168 -14.00 2.57 -3.28
N SER A 169 -14.50 1.50 -2.65
CA SER A 169 -15.26 1.61 -1.40
C SER A 169 -14.49 2.40 -0.34
N GLU A 170 -15.22 3.29 0.37
CA GLU A 170 -14.65 4.16 1.40
C GLU A 170 -13.86 3.37 2.45
N ALA A 171 -14.38 2.20 2.87
CA ALA A 171 -13.70 1.32 3.80
C ALA A 171 -12.35 0.81 3.27
N ALA A 172 -12.27 0.43 1.99
CA ALA A 172 -11.02 -0.05 1.39
C ALA A 172 -10.00 1.08 1.24
N VAL A 173 -10.45 2.26 0.79
CA VAL A 173 -9.60 3.45 0.65
C VAL A 173 -9.08 3.90 2.00
N SER A 174 -9.95 3.94 3.02
CA SER A 174 -9.57 4.27 4.39
C SER A 174 -8.52 3.30 4.92
N ALA A 175 -8.74 1.99 4.79
CA ALA A 175 -7.80 0.99 5.27
C ALA A 175 -6.41 1.09 4.62
N VAL A 176 -6.35 1.39 3.31
CA VAL A 176 -5.06 1.67 2.63
C VAL A 176 -4.43 2.95 3.16
N ASN A 177 -5.21 4.02 3.35
CA ASN A 177 -4.71 5.29 3.88
C ASN A 177 -4.17 5.16 5.31
N ASP A 178 -4.79 4.32 6.13
CA ASP A 178 -4.36 4.00 7.48
C ASP A 178 -2.98 3.32 7.45
N ILE A 179 -2.76 2.36 6.55
CA ILE A 179 -1.45 1.72 6.36
C ILE A 179 -0.39 2.74 5.93
N MET A 180 -0.72 3.63 4.98
CA MET A 180 0.23 4.63 4.49
C MET A 180 0.65 5.62 5.58
N SER A 181 -0.32 6.05 6.41
CA SER A 181 -0.17 7.11 7.41
C SER A 181 0.19 6.59 8.81
N ALA A 182 0.18 5.27 9.03
CA ALA A 182 0.55 4.65 10.29
C ALA A 182 1.93 5.10 10.78
N GLU A 183 2.19 4.98 12.08
CA GLU A 183 3.48 5.36 12.67
C GLU A 183 4.67 4.61 12.02
N SER A 184 4.45 3.33 11.67
CA SER A 184 5.37 2.48 10.90
C SER A 184 5.09 2.45 9.39
N GLY A 185 4.18 3.29 8.91
CA GLY A 185 3.81 3.43 7.51
C GLY A 185 4.86 4.23 6.72
N PRO A 186 4.89 4.10 5.38
CA PRO A 186 5.87 4.73 4.51
C PRO A 186 5.76 6.26 4.45
N MET A 187 4.64 6.84 4.90
CA MET A 187 4.39 8.29 4.90
C MET A 187 4.33 8.88 6.31
N SER A 188 4.80 8.14 7.31
CA SER A 188 4.88 8.62 8.70
C SER A 188 5.74 9.88 8.81
N TRP A 189 5.14 10.97 9.29
CA TRP A 189 5.84 12.22 9.62
C TRP A 189 6.26 12.27 11.10
N GLN A 190 5.68 11.42 11.95
CA GLN A 190 5.92 11.37 13.38
C GLN A 190 7.18 10.58 13.71
N ASN A 191 7.38 9.47 12.99
CA ASN A 191 8.49 8.57 13.22
C ASN A 191 9.70 8.92 12.35
N ARG A 192 10.70 9.56 12.94
CA ARG A 192 11.95 9.95 12.26
C ARG A 192 12.79 8.77 11.76
N ALA A 193 12.53 7.55 12.23
CA ALA A 193 13.21 6.36 11.72
C ALA A 193 12.71 5.97 10.33
N VAL A 194 11.49 6.39 9.93
CA VAL A 194 10.95 6.18 8.59
C VAL A 194 11.65 7.12 7.61
N PRO A 195 12.34 6.59 6.59
CA PRO A 195 13.10 7.41 5.66
C PRO A 195 12.17 8.21 4.74
N SER A 196 12.38 9.52 4.67
CA SER A 196 11.55 10.43 3.85
C SER A 196 11.57 10.12 2.36
N SER A 197 12.59 9.40 1.88
CA SER A 197 12.71 8.94 0.50
C SER A 197 11.57 8.02 0.07
N LEU A 198 10.94 7.29 1.01
CA LEU A 198 9.77 6.46 0.72
C LEU A 198 8.59 7.34 0.31
N ALA A 199 8.27 8.34 1.14
CA ALA A 199 7.17 9.25 0.90
C ALA A 199 7.37 10.11 -0.37
N THR A 200 8.60 10.56 -0.63
CA THR A 200 8.88 11.32 -1.87
C THR A 200 8.76 10.46 -3.11
N HIS A 201 9.22 9.20 -3.07
CA HIS A 201 9.07 8.29 -4.21
C HIS A 201 7.61 7.87 -4.42
N LEU A 202 6.86 7.65 -3.33
CA LEU A 202 5.42 7.43 -3.41
C LEU A 202 4.75 8.59 -4.16
N ALA A 203 5.06 9.84 -3.78
CA ALA A 203 4.55 11.02 -4.46
C ALA A 203 4.95 11.07 -5.96
N ASP A 204 6.18 10.67 -6.29
CA ASP A 204 6.66 10.68 -7.68
C ASP A 204 5.89 9.74 -8.61
N VAL A 205 5.44 8.59 -8.09
CA VAL A 205 4.80 7.54 -8.91
C VAL A 205 3.29 7.50 -8.76
N TYR A 206 2.70 8.19 -7.77
CA TYR A 206 1.30 8.01 -7.39
C TYR A 206 0.34 8.27 -8.55
N LEU A 207 0.43 9.45 -9.18
CA LEU A 207 -0.47 9.84 -10.29
C LEU A 207 -0.25 8.97 -11.52
N ASP A 208 1.00 8.75 -11.90
CA ASP A 208 1.35 7.91 -13.06
C ASP A 208 0.80 6.48 -12.92
N GLU A 209 0.79 5.91 -11.71
CA GLU A 209 0.24 4.57 -11.49
C GLU A 209 -1.28 4.55 -11.37
N LEU A 210 -1.89 5.63 -10.88
CA LEU A 210 -3.35 5.80 -10.84
C LEU A 210 -3.90 5.93 -12.27
N ASP A 211 -3.27 6.78 -13.09
CA ASP A 211 -3.64 7.01 -14.49
C ASP A 211 -3.67 5.71 -15.30
N LYS A 212 -2.72 4.80 -15.05
CA LYS A 212 -2.69 3.49 -15.72
C LYS A 212 -3.90 2.61 -15.38
N VAL A 213 -4.44 2.73 -14.19
CA VAL A 213 -5.64 1.98 -13.78
C VAL A 213 -6.89 2.64 -14.36
N LEU A 214 -6.94 3.97 -14.38
CA LEU A 214 -8.08 4.73 -14.92
C LEU A 214 -8.11 4.78 -16.46
N ALA A 215 -7.03 4.37 -17.13
CA ALA A 215 -7.00 4.18 -18.58
C ALA A 215 -7.89 3.02 -19.06
N ASP A 216 -8.28 2.10 -18.16
CA ASP A 216 -9.24 1.04 -18.44
C ASP A 216 -10.66 1.61 -18.43
N GLU A 217 -11.43 1.35 -19.50
CA GLU A 217 -12.73 1.98 -19.67
C GLU A 217 -13.79 1.48 -18.70
N ASP A 218 -13.63 0.25 -18.21
CA ASP A 218 -14.57 -0.42 -17.31
C ASP A 218 -14.39 0.00 -15.84
N VAL A 219 -13.34 0.78 -15.54
CA VAL A 219 -13.04 1.25 -14.18
C VAL A 219 -13.84 2.51 -13.86
N GLN A 220 -14.53 2.50 -12.71
CA GLN A 220 -15.24 3.66 -12.18
C GLN A 220 -14.26 4.81 -11.84
N PRO A 221 -14.70 6.08 -11.92
CA PRO A 221 -13.87 7.20 -11.49
C PRO A 221 -13.36 7.04 -10.05
N ALA A 222 -12.08 7.32 -9.83
CA ALA A 222 -11.46 7.22 -8.52
C ALA A 222 -11.85 8.41 -7.61
N PRO A 223 -12.06 8.19 -6.30
CA PRO A 223 -12.28 9.25 -5.33
C PRO A 223 -10.93 9.94 -5.00
N LEU A 224 -10.49 10.83 -5.89
CA LEU A 224 -9.13 11.40 -5.90
C LEU A 224 -8.74 12.04 -4.56
N VAL A 225 -9.62 12.86 -3.98
CA VAL A 225 -9.34 13.55 -2.70
C VAL A 225 -9.17 12.54 -1.57
N ALA A 226 -10.01 11.50 -1.51
CA ALA A 226 -9.91 10.46 -0.50
C ALA A 226 -8.59 9.69 -0.60
N LEU A 227 -8.19 9.31 -1.82
CA LEU A 227 -6.91 8.65 -2.09
C LEU A 227 -5.70 9.51 -1.69
N LEU A 228 -5.77 10.83 -1.90
CA LEU A 228 -4.70 11.76 -1.59
C LEU A 228 -4.60 12.15 -0.10
N THR A 229 -5.53 11.70 0.75
CA THR A 229 -5.54 12.04 2.19
C THR A 229 -4.17 11.88 2.88
N PRO A 230 -3.41 10.77 2.69
CA PRO A 230 -2.07 10.64 3.29
C PRO A 230 -1.07 11.68 2.79
N HIS A 231 -1.15 12.06 1.51
CA HIS A 231 -0.27 13.06 0.90
C HIS A 231 -0.62 14.47 1.38
N ILE A 232 -1.91 14.78 1.52
CA ILE A 232 -2.42 16.06 2.03
C ILE A 232 -1.96 16.23 3.48
N ALA A 233 -2.14 15.21 4.33
CA ALA A 233 -1.66 15.22 5.71
C ALA A 233 -0.14 15.40 5.79
N LEU A 234 0.63 14.66 4.98
CA LEU A 234 2.09 14.77 4.98
C LEU A 234 2.57 16.15 4.50
N LEU A 235 1.94 16.73 3.47
CA LEU A 235 2.27 18.06 2.96
C LEU A 235 2.17 19.12 4.06
N ALA A 236 1.12 19.06 4.88
CA ALA A 236 0.88 20.00 5.98
C ALA A 236 1.83 19.76 7.17
N ARG A 237 2.08 18.49 7.53
CA ARG A 237 2.73 18.12 8.81
C ARG A 237 4.23 17.83 8.71
N THR A 238 4.78 17.63 7.52
CA THR A 238 6.22 17.31 7.37
C THR A 238 7.11 18.44 7.88
N THR A 239 8.10 18.09 8.69
CA THR A 239 9.12 19.04 9.17
C THR A 239 10.28 19.22 8.19
N THR A 240 10.34 18.41 7.13
CA THR A 240 11.42 18.42 6.15
C THR A 240 11.04 19.27 4.93
N PRO A 241 11.68 20.43 4.69
CA PRO A 241 11.29 21.33 3.59
C PRO A 241 11.40 20.70 2.20
N ALA A 242 12.38 19.81 2.00
CA ALA A 242 12.56 19.09 0.74
C ALA A 242 11.39 18.16 0.43
N VAL A 243 10.83 17.50 1.45
CA VAL A 243 9.65 16.62 1.30
C VAL A 243 8.44 17.45 0.90
N HIS A 244 8.16 18.54 1.62
CA HIS A 244 7.07 19.45 1.28
C HIS A 244 7.19 19.97 -0.15
N LYS A 245 8.37 20.50 -0.54
CA LYS A 245 8.61 21.00 -1.90
C LYS A 245 8.37 19.92 -2.95
N ARG A 246 8.82 18.69 -2.68
CA ARG A 246 8.65 17.58 -3.61
C ARG A 246 7.17 17.25 -3.78
N LEU A 247 6.44 16.99 -2.69
CA LEU A 247 5.00 16.71 -2.74
C LEU A 247 4.22 17.81 -3.46
N GLN A 248 4.49 19.09 -3.15
CA GLN A 248 3.87 20.21 -3.84
C GLN A 248 4.09 20.13 -5.35
N SER A 249 5.35 20.01 -5.78
CA SER A 249 5.71 20.04 -7.20
C SER A 249 5.25 18.83 -8.02
N VAL A 250 5.36 17.61 -7.47
CA VAL A 250 5.12 16.38 -8.26
C VAL A 250 3.70 15.85 -8.15
N LEU A 251 2.94 16.29 -7.14
CA LEU A 251 1.54 15.92 -6.97
C LEU A 251 0.62 17.11 -7.13
N PHE A 252 0.67 18.07 -6.22
CA PHE A 252 -0.38 19.07 -6.10
C PHE A 252 -0.36 20.11 -7.22
N ASP A 253 0.80 20.64 -7.58
CA ASP A 253 0.93 21.59 -8.71
C ASP A 253 0.51 20.92 -10.03
N ARG A 254 0.95 19.66 -10.25
CA ARG A 254 0.57 18.87 -11.44
C ARG A 254 -0.93 18.61 -11.50
N LEU A 255 -1.54 18.24 -10.38
CA LEU A 255 -2.98 18.00 -10.30
C LEU A 255 -3.78 19.28 -10.52
N LEU A 256 -3.44 20.36 -9.82
CA LEU A 256 -4.17 21.63 -9.94
C LEU A 256 -4.10 22.18 -11.37
N ALA A 257 -2.93 22.11 -12.01
CA ALA A 257 -2.78 22.49 -13.42
C ALA A 257 -3.64 21.62 -14.35
N ALA A 258 -3.60 20.29 -14.19
CA ALA A 258 -4.40 19.38 -15.01
C ALA A 258 -5.91 19.55 -14.82
N LEU A 259 -6.35 19.90 -13.61
CA LEU A 259 -7.75 20.18 -13.29
C LEU A 259 -8.24 21.53 -13.84
N LYS A 260 -7.33 22.51 -13.99
CA LYS A 260 -7.62 23.81 -14.62
C LYS A 260 -7.78 23.66 -16.13
N GLU A 261 -6.81 23.02 -16.80
CA GLU A 261 -6.87 22.79 -18.26
C GLU A 261 -8.08 21.95 -18.70
N GLY A 262 -8.61 21.11 -17.81
CA GLY A 262 -9.79 20.28 -18.09
C GLY A 262 -11.11 21.05 -18.20
N ASP A 263 -11.14 22.33 -17.83
CA ASP A 263 -12.31 23.22 -17.98
C ASP A 263 -12.31 23.93 -19.35
N ASP A 264 -11.14 24.12 -19.97
CA ASP A 264 -10.96 24.93 -21.19
C ASP A 264 -11.15 24.18 -22.53
N ASP A 265 -11.08 22.83 -22.54
CA ASP A 265 -10.87 22.07 -23.79
C ASP A 265 -12.05 21.10 -24.14
N GLU A 266 -12.83 21.44 -25.16
CA GLU A 266 -13.82 20.57 -25.86
C GLU A 266 -13.14 19.41 -26.66
N ARG A 267 -12.17 18.69 -26.08
CA ARG A 267 -11.37 17.65 -26.78
C ARG A 267 -11.48 16.23 -26.20
N PRO A 268 -11.30 15.18 -27.03
CA PRO A 268 -11.94 13.88 -26.84
C PRO A 268 -11.31 13.02 -25.73
N ALA A 269 -12.10 12.77 -24.69
CA ALA A 269 -12.30 11.56 -23.85
C ALA A 269 -11.12 10.67 -23.37
N LYS A 270 -9.92 10.69 -23.97
CA LYS A 270 -8.81 9.77 -23.62
C LYS A 270 -7.92 10.25 -22.47
N ARG A 271 -7.97 11.53 -22.12
CA ARG A 271 -7.28 12.13 -20.96
C ARG A 271 -8.24 12.62 -19.86
N ALA A 272 -9.55 12.65 -20.10
CA ALA A 272 -10.53 13.07 -19.12
C ALA A 272 -10.71 12.08 -17.95
N LYS A 273 -10.27 10.83 -18.09
CA LYS A 273 -10.38 9.80 -17.02
C LYS A 273 -9.28 9.86 -15.96
N THR A 274 -8.13 10.50 -16.24
CA THR A 274 -7.09 10.74 -15.22
C THR A 274 -7.51 11.80 -14.20
N VAL A 275 -8.48 12.64 -14.59
CA VAL A 275 -9.24 13.50 -13.70
C VAL A 275 -10.41 12.69 -13.14
N GLY A 276 -10.13 11.88 -12.13
CA GLY A 276 -11.16 11.11 -11.44
C GLY A 276 -12.21 12.05 -10.83
N ALA A 277 -13.45 11.92 -11.29
CA ALA A 277 -14.59 12.57 -10.66
C ALA A 277 -15.85 11.70 -10.75
N GLU A 278 -16.50 11.51 -9.61
CA GLU A 278 -17.87 11.03 -9.47
C GLU A 278 -18.86 11.90 -10.25
N ALA A 279 -19.02 11.75 -11.57
CA ALA A 279 -19.99 12.57 -12.33
C ALA A 279 -19.89 14.11 -12.07
N ALA A 280 -18.79 14.59 -11.50
CA ALA A 280 -18.55 15.96 -11.07
C ALA A 280 -17.54 16.59 -12.02
N SER A 281 -17.69 17.86 -12.36
CA SER A 281 -16.76 18.56 -13.26
C SER A 281 -15.34 18.60 -12.69
N ALA A 282 -14.33 18.78 -13.56
CA ALA A 282 -12.94 18.97 -13.13
C ALA A 282 -12.82 20.11 -12.10
N SER A 283 -13.58 21.19 -12.30
CA SER A 283 -13.75 22.31 -11.35
C SER A 283 -14.23 21.86 -9.96
N ALA A 284 -15.24 20.96 -9.88
CA ALA A 284 -15.72 20.46 -8.60
C ALA A 284 -14.65 19.66 -7.83
N VAL A 285 -13.85 18.85 -8.55
CA VAL A 285 -12.73 18.10 -7.96
C VAL A 285 -11.61 19.04 -7.52
N ARG A 286 -11.30 20.06 -8.32
CA ARG A 286 -10.32 21.11 -7.97
C ARG A 286 -10.73 21.82 -6.68
N SER A 287 -11.97 22.27 -6.60
CA SER A 287 -12.53 22.92 -5.39
C SER A 287 -12.48 21.99 -4.17
N ALA A 288 -12.83 20.71 -4.33
CA ALA A 288 -12.76 19.73 -3.24
C ALA A 288 -11.32 19.49 -2.75
N LEU A 289 -10.35 19.44 -3.67
CA LEU A 289 -8.93 19.29 -3.34
C LEU A 289 -8.39 20.51 -2.57
N LEU A 290 -8.69 21.73 -3.04
CA LEU A 290 -8.29 22.96 -2.36
C LEU A 290 -8.91 23.06 -0.95
N LYS A 291 -10.19 22.72 -0.80
CA LYS A 291 -10.86 22.64 0.50
C LYS A 291 -10.21 21.61 1.42
N ALA A 292 -9.81 20.45 0.91
CA ALA A 292 -9.13 19.43 1.70
C ALA A 292 -7.74 19.90 2.16
N LEU A 293 -6.97 20.53 1.26
CA LEU A 293 -5.67 21.14 1.58
C LEU A 293 -5.80 22.21 2.66
N PHE A 294 -6.77 23.12 2.51
CA PHE A 294 -7.06 24.16 3.50
C PHE A 294 -7.42 23.57 4.86
N LYS A 295 -8.37 22.62 4.90
CA LYS A 295 -8.82 21.96 6.13
C LYS A 295 -7.68 21.28 6.88
N GLU A 296 -6.78 20.62 6.14
CA GLU A 296 -5.63 19.93 6.74
C GLU A 296 -4.57 20.92 7.23
N ALA A 297 -4.29 21.98 6.48
CA ALA A 297 -3.36 23.04 6.90
C ALA A 297 -3.84 23.82 8.14
N ALA A 298 -5.16 23.91 8.33
CA ALA A 298 -5.80 24.54 9.48
C ALA A 298 -5.67 23.73 10.78
N GLN A 299 -5.29 22.45 10.70
CA GLN A 299 -5.10 21.62 11.90
C GLN A 299 -3.93 22.12 12.75
N GLU A 300 -4.03 21.97 14.06
CA GLU A 300 -2.96 22.35 15.00
C GLU A 300 -1.65 21.58 14.76
N SER A 301 -1.77 20.35 14.25
CA SER A 301 -0.62 19.50 13.91
C SER A 301 0.14 19.94 12.65
N ALA A 302 -0.43 20.85 11.85
CA ALA A 302 0.24 21.38 10.66
C ALA A 302 1.40 22.30 11.05
N VAL A 303 2.53 22.18 10.33
CA VAL A 303 3.69 23.04 10.53
C VAL A 303 3.37 24.43 10.00
N GLU A 304 3.60 25.46 10.82
CA GLU A 304 3.26 26.87 10.51
C GLU A 304 3.83 27.34 9.16
N SER A 305 5.07 26.96 8.82
CA SER A 305 5.68 27.32 7.53
C SER A 305 5.03 26.61 6.34
N ASN A 306 4.51 25.40 6.51
CA ASN A 306 3.79 24.67 5.48
C ASN A 306 2.37 25.21 5.34
N ARG A 307 1.70 25.53 6.46
CA ARG A 307 0.37 26.17 6.47
C ARG A 307 0.35 27.43 5.62
N ARG A 308 1.33 28.32 5.81
CA ARG A 308 1.46 29.55 5.02
C ARG A 308 1.61 29.28 3.52
N LYS A 309 2.38 28.26 3.14
CA LYS A 309 2.56 27.87 1.73
C LYS A 309 1.28 27.28 1.14
N ILE A 310 0.61 26.40 1.87
CA ILE A 310 -0.66 25.80 1.43
C ILE A 310 -1.72 26.88 1.27
N TYR A 311 -1.85 27.81 2.21
CA TYR A 311 -2.79 28.92 2.09
C TYR A 311 -2.47 29.87 0.92
N ALA A 312 -1.19 30.10 0.62
CA ALA A 312 -0.80 30.85 -0.57
C ALA A 312 -1.29 30.15 -1.84
N VAL A 313 -1.05 28.84 -1.97
CA VAL A 313 -1.54 28.05 -3.11
C VAL A 313 -3.06 28.05 -3.21
N VAL A 314 -3.77 27.91 -2.09
CA VAL A 314 -5.24 27.94 -2.08
C VAL A 314 -5.75 29.28 -2.56
N ARG A 315 -5.24 30.39 -2.00
CA ARG A 315 -5.65 31.74 -2.42
C ARG A 315 -5.35 32.02 -3.89
N GLU A 316 -4.14 31.68 -4.35
CA GLU A 316 -3.74 31.84 -5.76
C GLU A 316 -4.66 31.08 -6.72
N ASN A 317 -5.27 29.97 -6.28
CA ASN A 317 -6.20 29.20 -7.10
C ASN A 317 -7.67 29.60 -6.94
N GLU A 318 -8.04 30.26 -5.84
CA GLU A 318 -9.40 30.81 -5.65
C GLU A 318 -9.56 32.17 -6.37
N ASP A 319 -8.54 33.04 -6.30
CA ASP A 319 -8.56 34.33 -6.99
C ASP A 319 -8.64 34.16 -8.53
N ASP A 320 -8.04 33.09 -9.06
CA ASP A 320 -8.09 32.73 -10.49
C ASP A 320 -9.50 32.35 -10.98
N ASP A 321 -10.40 31.87 -10.10
CA ASP A 321 -11.76 31.44 -10.47
C ASP A 321 -12.77 32.61 -10.44
N ASP A 322 -12.42 33.75 -9.81
CA ASP A 322 -13.26 34.96 -9.75
C ASP A 322 -13.03 35.92 -10.95
N ASP A 323 -11.94 35.73 -11.71
CA ASP A 323 -11.52 36.55 -12.86
C ASP A 323 -11.94 35.97 -14.24
N GLU A 324 -12.60 34.80 -14.27
CA GLU A 324 -13.18 34.14 -15.47
C GLU A 324 -14.71 34.26 -15.54
#